data_AF-A0AAU9W6R3-F1
#
_entry.id   AF-A0AAU9W6R3-F1
#
_cell.length_a   1.000
_cell.length_b   1.000
_cell.length_c   1.000
_cell.angle_alpha   90.00
_cell.angle_beta   90.00
_cell.angle_gamma   90.00
#
_symmetry.space_group_name_H-M   'P 1'
#
loop_
_entity.id
_entity.type
_entity.pdbx_description
1 polymer ?
#
loop_
_entity_poly.entity_id
_entity_poly.type
_entity_poly.pdbx_seq_one_letter_code
_entity_poly.pdbx_strand_id
1 'polypeptide(L)'
;MFSKMALSRTVIFALLSMQFHFVFTDGYEKPMERNRLKRALSDDDIILGLKMYETKMAGLQRKIAQQLASMKKQKSRINFIKFYMKRKGDDYEKEDLEGNIIADTEKGKQNLQLASLDNLVREADHQEERQRGLLEELRKENTVMSDIHKRVLDNNAICRDTYTEWKDVGRGTIRELSKQYVKCNEDELLLRFYLQKKSTAAKKIRYKYRCCRFSLKDKWQRPDDM
;
A
#
# COMPACT_ATOMS: atom_id res chain seq x y z
N MET A 1 -51.47 15.69 -42.04
CA MET A 1 -52.11 16.72 -41.21
C MET A 1 -51.04 17.75 -40.89
N PHE A 2 -51.16 18.96 -41.46
CA PHE A 2 -50.50 20.27 -41.20
C PHE A 2 -49.04 20.36 -40.69
N SER A 3 -48.20 21.32 -41.05
CA SER A 3 -48.10 22.33 -42.13
C SER A 3 -46.72 23.00 -42.00
N LYS A 4 -46.27 23.65 -43.08
CA LYS A 4 -44.97 24.35 -43.26
C LYS A 4 -44.88 25.72 -42.56
N MET A 5 -43.66 26.29 -42.62
CA MET A 5 -43.23 27.73 -42.60
C MET A 5 -42.46 28.12 -41.31
N ALA A 6 -41.19 28.51 -41.31
CA ALA A 6 -40.40 29.45 -42.15
C ALA A 6 -40.83 30.92 -42.00
N LEU A 7 -40.28 31.63 -41.00
CA LEU A 7 -40.12 33.10 -40.87
C LEU A 7 -39.24 33.34 -39.61
N SER A 8 -38.31 34.28 -39.50
CA SER A 8 -37.70 35.22 -40.44
C SER A 8 -36.53 35.88 -39.71
N ARG A 9 -35.34 35.94 -40.34
CA ARG A 9 -34.14 36.66 -39.83
C ARG A 9 -34.23 38.19 -39.98
N THR A 10 -35.43 38.77 -40.08
CA THR A 10 -35.64 40.17 -40.51
C THR A 10 -35.83 41.20 -39.39
N VAL A 11 -35.68 40.86 -38.10
CA VAL A 11 -35.97 41.84 -37.03
C VAL A 11 -34.73 42.56 -36.48
N ILE A 12 -33.51 42.09 -36.77
CA ILE A 12 -32.29 42.69 -36.18
C ILE A 12 -31.53 43.61 -37.16
N PHE A 13 -31.89 43.63 -38.46
CA PHE A 13 -31.26 44.49 -39.46
C PHE A 13 -32.02 45.80 -39.79
N ALA A 14 -33.16 46.08 -39.13
CA ALA A 14 -34.04 47.21 -39.49
C ALA A 14 -33.80 48.52 -38.71
N LEU A 15 -32.74 48.64 -37.89
CA LEU A 15 -32.43 49.89 -37.16
C LEU A 15 -31.07 50.51 -37.48
N LEU A 16 -30.36 50.02 -38.50
CA LEU A 16 -29.03 50.52 -38.89
C LEU A 16 -28.97 51.11 -40.32
N SER A 17 -30.10 51.34 -40.98
CA SER A 17 -30.13 51.82 -42.38
C SER A 17 -31.08 53.00 -42.64
N MET A 18 -31.25 53.93 -41.69
CA MET A 18 -31.78 55.25 -42.05
C MET A 18 -30.62 56.20 -42.31
N GLN A 19 -30.27 56.23 -43.60
CA GLN A 19 -29.31 57.12 -44.19
C GLN A 19 -29.71 58.58 -43.97
N PHE A 20 -28.72 59.39 -43.62
CA PHE A 20 -28.73 60.83 -43.86
C PHE A 20 -28.83 61.08 -45.37
N HIS A 21 -30.03 61.31 -45.88
CA HIS A 21 -30.22 62.02 -47.13
C HIS A 21 -30.53 63.48 -46.83
N PHE A 22 -29.48 64.31 -46.84
CA PHE A 22 -29.61 65.73 -47.10
C PHE A 22 -30.10 65.88 -48.54
N VAL A 23 -31.37 66.24 -48.71
CA VAL A 23 -31.88 66.77 -49.98
C VAL A 23 -31.59 68.26 -49.99
N PHE A 24 -30.64 68.66 -50.83
CA PHE A 24 -30.52 70.03 -51.33
C PHE A 24 -31.67 70.25 -52.32
N THR A 25 -32.59 71.16 -52.01
CA THR A 25 -33.43 71.81 -53.02
C THR A 25 -33.02 73.27 -53.11
N ASP A 26 -32.51 73.64 -54.28
CA ASP A 26 -32.19 75.00 -54.72
C ASP A 26 -33.42 75.92 -54.62
N GLY A 27 -33.39 76.81 -53.64
CA GLY A 27 -34.13 78.07 -53.67
C GLY A 27 -33.14 79.18 -53.98
N TYR A 28 -33.21 79.73 -55.20
CA TYR A 28 -32.46 80.90 -55.63
C TYR A 28 -32.85 82.11 -54.77
N GLU A 29 -32.00 82.48 -53.82
CA GLU A 29 -32.00 83.79 -53.20
C GLU A 29 -30.60 84.40 -53.32
N LYS A 30 -30.56 85.63 -53.87
CA LYS A 30 -29.36 86.36 -54.31
C LYS A 30 -28.25 86.35 -53.25
N PRO A 31 -26.96 86.31 -53.64
CA PRO A 31 -25.88 86.42 -52.67
C PRO A 31 -25.86 87.86 -52.15
N MET A 32 -26.39 88.08 -50.95
CA MET A 32 -26.06 89.29 -50.20
C MET A 32 -24.60 89.13 -49.77
N GLU A 33 -23.75 89.91 -50.42
CA GLU A 33 -22.32 90.03 -50.18
C GLU A 33 -22.09 90.47 -48.73
N ARG A 34 -22.09 89.50 -47.82
CA ARG A 34 -21.75 89.73 -46.43
C ARG A 34 -20.24 89.68 -46.36
N ASN A 35 -19.64 90.86 -46.52
CA ASN A 35 -18.27 91.15 -46.11
C ASN A 35 -17.97 90.31 -44.86
N ARG A 36 -17.16 89.26 -45.01
CA ARG A 36 -16.52 88.59 -43.87
C ARG A 36 -15.53 89.61 -43.33
N LEU A 37 -16.05 90.57 -42.56
CA LEU A 37 -15.31 91.15 -41.47
C LEU A 37 -14.80 89.94 -40.69
N LYS A 38 -13.52 89.64 -40.86
CA LYS A 38 -12.75 88.87 -39.89
C LYS A 38 -12.94 89.65 -38.59
N ARG A 39 -13.99 89.34 -37.83
CA ARG A 39 -14.08 89.82 -36.45
C ARG A 39 -12.84 89.22 -35.81
N ALA A 40 -11.91 90.08 -35.43
CA ALA A 40 -10.92 89.70 -34.44
C ALA A 40 -11.74 89.17 -33.27
N LEU A 41 -11.65 87.87 -33.04
CA LEU A 41 -12.34 87.21 -31.95
C LEU A 41 -11.82 87.90 -30.69
N SER A 42 -12.68 88.66 -30.01
CA SER A 42 -12.29 89.34 -28.78
C SER A 42 -11.88 88.27 -27.77
N ASP A 43 -10.83 88.51 -26.99
CA ASP A 43 -10.38 87.58 -25.96
C ASP A 43 -11.54 87.19 -25.01
N ASP A 44 -12.51 88.09 -24.81
CA ASP A 44 -13.73 87.85 -24.05
C ASP A 44 -14.65 86.77 -24.66
N ASP A 45 -14.77 86.70 -25.99
CA ASP A 45 -15.59 85.68 -26.69
C ASP A 45 -14.93 84.30 -26.58
N ILE A 46 -13.60 84.25 -26.60
CA ILE A 46 -12.81 83.03 -26.39
C ILE A 46 -12.99 82.54 -24.94
N ILE A 47 -12.89 83.45 -23.98
CA ILE A 47 -13.07 83.15 -22.55
C ILE A 47 -14.51 82.68 -22.26
N LEU A 48 -15.53 83.30 -22.87
CA LEU A 48 -16.92 82.87 -22.74
C LEU A 48 -17.12 81.46 -23.33
N GLY A 49 -16.57 81.20 -24.51
CA GLY A 49 -16.58 79.88 -25.13
C GLY A 49 -15.95 78.82 -24.21
N LEU A 50 -14.77 79.10 -23.65
CA LEU A 50 -14.08 78.22 -22.72
C LEU A 50 -14.92 77.93 -21.46
N LYS A 51 -15.58 78.93 -20.88
CA LYS A 51 -16.51 78.75 -19.74
C LYS A 51 -17.73 77.90 -20.10
N MET A 52 -18.27 78.05 -21.31
CA MET A 52 -19.37 77.20 -21.80
C MET A 52 -18.92 75.76 -22.03
N TYR A 53 -17.69 75.54 -22.50
CA TYR A 53 -17.13 74.19 -22.63
C TYR A 53 -16.86 73.55 -21.26
N GLU A 54 -16.32 74.30 -20.30
CA GLU A 54 -16.06 73.83 -18.94
C GLU A 54 -17.36 73.39 -18.24
N THR A 55 -18.41 74.21 -18.31
CA THR A 55 -19.73 73.88 -17.76
C THR A 55 -20.36 72.66 -18.44
N LYS A 56 -20.21 72.53 -19.77
CA LYS A 56 -20.66 71.36 -20.51
C LYS A 56 -19.89 70.08 -20.14
N MET A 57 -18.57 70.18 -19.96
CA MET A 57 -17.72 69.07 -19.53
C MET A 57 -18.05 68.63 -18.09
N ALA A 58 -18.28 69.58 -17.17
CA ALA A 58 -18.75 69.27 -15.82
C ALA A 58 -20.12 68.56 -15.85
N GLY A 59 -21.02 68.97 -16.76
CA GLY A 59 -22.30 68.30 -17.00
C GLY A 59 -22.14 66.86 -17.51
N LEU A 60 -21.20 66.63 -18.42
CA LEU A 60 -20.87 65.29 -18.94
C LEU A 60 -20.25 64.40 -17.86
N GLN A 61 -19.32 64.92 -17.07
CA GLN A 61 -18.72 64.19 -15.95
C GLN A 61 -19.76 63.75 -14.92
N ARG A 62 -20.72 64.62 -14.58
CA ARG A 62 -21.84 64.25 -13.70
C ARG A 62 -22.68 63.11 -14.27
N LYS A 63 -23.01 63.15 -15.57
CA LYS A 63 -23.76 62.07 -16.22
C LYS A 63 -22.99 60.75 -16.21
N ILE A 64 -21.67 60.78 -16.47
CA ILE A 64 -20.80 59.59 -16.42
C ILE A 64 -20.76 59.02 -14.99
N ALA A 65 -20.60 59.86 -13.97
CA ALA A 65 -20.61 59.43 -12.57
C ALA A 65 -21.97 58.80 -12.18
N GLN A 66 -23.07 59.37 -12.65
CA GLN A 66 -24.42 58.86 -12.41
C GLN A 66 -24.64 57.50 -13.10
N GLN A 67 -24.13 57.33 -14.32
CA GLN A 67 -24.16 56.05 -15.03
C GLN A 67 -23.31 54.98 -14.34
N LEU A 68 -22.10 55.33 -13.86
CA LEU A 68 -21.25 54.42 -13.10
C LEU A 68 -21.92 53.95 -11.81
N ALA A 69 -22.59 54.85 -11.08
CA ALA A 69 -23.35 54.49 -9.89
C ALA A 69 -24.51 53.52 -10.21
N SER A 70 -25.23 53.77 -11.31
CA SER A 70 -26.29 52.87 -11.79
C SER A 70 -25.75 51.49 -12.17
N MET A 71 -24.63 51.43 -12.91
CA MET A 71 -23.98 50.17 -13.28
C MET A 71 -23.50 49.37 -12.07
N LYS A 72 -22.95 50.04 -11.05
CA LYS A 72 -22.54 49.37 -9.81
C LYS A 72 -23.73 48.73 -9.09
N LYS A 73 -24.88 49.42 -9.07
CA LYS A 73 -26.14 48.91 -8.50
C LYS A 73 -26.73 47.76 -9.32
N GLN A 74 -26.61 47.80 -10.63
CA GLN A 74 -27.03 46.70 -11.50
C GLN A 74 -26.14 45.47 -11.29
N LYS A 75 -24.82 45.65 -11.20
CA LYS A 75 -23.87 44.56 -10.91
C LYS A 75 -24.18 43.87 -9.58
N SER A 76 -24.49 44.62 -8.53
CA SER A 76 -24.86 44.02 -7.24
C SER A 76 -26.18 43.23 -7.31
N ARG A 77 -27.18 43.74 -8.04
CA ARG A 77 -28.45 43.02 -8.28
C ARG A 77 -28.23 41.74 -9.08
N ILE A 78 -27.40 41.77 -10.13
CA ILE A 78 -27.06 40.58 -10.91
C ILE A 78 -26.37 39.54 -10.03
N ASN A 79 -25.42 39.95 -9.19
CA ASN A 79 -24.74 39.04 -8.27
C ASN A 79 -25.71 38.42 -7.25
N PHE A 80 -26.63 39.23 -6.73
CA PHE A 80 -27.68 38.74 -5.84
C PHE A 80 -28.56 37.72 -6.57
N ILE A 81 -29.10 38.04 -7.74
CA ILE A 81 -29.91 37.11 -8.53
C ILE A 81 -29.14 35.81 -8.83
N LYS A 82 -27.86 35.91 -9.21
CA LYS A 82 -26.98 34.76 -9.46
C LYS A 82 -26.86 33.85 -8.23
N PHE A 83 -26.74 34.42 -7.04
CA PHE A 83 -26.71 33.66 -5.79
C PHE A 83 -28.03 32.92 -5.53
N TYR A 84 -29.17 33.60 -5.72
CA TYR A 84 -30.49 32.96 -5.56
C TYR A 84 -30.75 31.88 -6.61
N MET A 85 -30.25 32.07 -7.84
CA MET A 85 -30.34 31.07 -8.89
C MET A 85 -29.46 29.85 -8.59
N LYS A 86 -28.25 30.04 -8.02
CA LYS A 86 -27.40 28.91 -7.60
C LYS A 86 -28.08 28.08 -6.52
N ARG A 87 -28.72 28.72 -5.54
CA ARG A 87 -29.40 28.05 -4.43
C ARG A 87 -30.75 27.40 -4.83
N LYS A 88 -31.42 27.91 -5.86
CA LYS A 88 -32.68 27.36 -6.38
C LYS A 88 -32.48 26.39 -7.56
N GLY A 89 -31.28 26.30 -8.10
CA GLY A 89 -30.94 25.34 -9.14
C GLY A 89 -30.50 24.03 -8.51
N ASP A 90 -30.94 22.93 -9.10
CA ASP A 90 -30.58 21.55 -8.75
C ASP A 90 -29.05 21.35 -8.66
N ASP A 91 -28.27 22.22 -9.30
CA ASP A 91 -26.81 22.23 -9.27
C ASP A 91 -26.20 22.40 -7.87
N TYR A 92 -26.83 23.14 -6.94
CA TYR A 92 -26.27 23.28 -5.58
C TYR A 92 -26.48 22.02 -4.75
N GLU A 93 -27.67 21.42 -4.80
CA GLU A 93 -27.93 20.15 -4.14
C GLU A 93 -27.07 19.03 -4.74
N LYS A 94 -26.87 19.06 -6.06
CA LYS A 94 -25.98 18.13 -6.75
C LYS A 94 -24.51 18.30 -6.34
N GLU A 95 -23.97 19.53 -6.30
CA GLU A 95 -22.60 19.81 -5.84
C GLU A 95 -22.39 19.36 -4.38
N ASP A 96 -23.38 19.59 -3.52
CA ASP A 96 -23.31 19.19 -2.10
C ASP A 96 -23.37 17.66 -1.93
N LEU A 97 -24.27 16.98 -2.66
CA LEU A 97 -24.32 15.52 -2.69
C LEU A 97 -23.03 14.91 -3.24
N GLU A 98 -22.47 15.45 -4.33
CA GLU A 98 -21.19 14.99 -4.88
C GLU A 98 -20.06 15.13 -3.86
N GLY A 99 -20.01 16.26 -3.13
CA GLY A 99 -19.04 16.48 -2.07
C GLY A 99 -19.17 15.47 -0.93
N ASN A 100 -20.40 15.21 -0.47
CA ASN A 100 -20.67 14.24 0.59
C ASN A 100 -20.32 12.81 0.16
N ILE A 101 -20.68 12.41 -1.07
CA ILE A 101 -20.35 11.09 -1.62
C ILE A 101 -18.83 10.89 -1.70
N ILE A 102 -18.08 11.89 -2.16
CA ILE A 102 -16.62 11.82 -2.23
C ILE A 102 -16.03 11.64 -0.83
N ALA A 103 -16.46 12.45 0.14
CA ALA A 103 -15.97 12.37 1.52
C ALA A 103 -16.27 11.02 2.18
N ASP A 104 -17.47 10.48 1.99
CA ASP A 104 -17.86 9.17 2.52
C ASP A 104 -17.11 8.02 1.82
N THR A 105 -16.87 8.15 0.51
CA THR A 105 -16.08 7.16 -0.25
C THR A 105 -14.62 7.14 0.22
N GLU A 106 -14.01 8.30 0.47
CA GLU A 106 -12.65 8.38 1.02
C GLU A 106 -12.55 7.81 2.43
N LYS A 107 -13.50 8.15 3.32
CA LYS A 107 -13.59 7.56 4.66
C LYS A 107 -13.78 6.04 4.60
N GLY A 108 -14.67 5.56 3.73
CA GLY A 108 -14.88 4.12 3.53
C GLY A 108 -13.61 3.42 3.07
N LYS A 109 -12.88 3.99 2.11
CA LYS A 109 -11.62 3.46 1.60
C LYS A 109 -10.54 3.41 2.68
N GLN A 110 -10.39 4.47 3.47
CA GLN A 110 -9.42 4.51 4.57
C GLN A 110 -9.75 3.49 5.65
N ASN A 111 -11.02 3.41 6.07
CA ASN A 111 -11.47 2.44 7.07
C ASN A 111 -11.29 0.99 6.61
N LEU A 112 -11.59 0.69 5.34
CA LEU A 112 -11.38 -0.65 4.76
C LEU A 112 -9.90 -1.00 4.65
N GLN A 113 -9.06 -0.07 4.22
CA GLN A 113 -7.61 -0.29 4.13
C GLN A 113 -6.98 -0.51 5.51
N LEU A 114 -7.28 0.35 6.48
CA LEU A 114 -6.76 0.23 7.86
C LEU A 114 -7.23 -1.06 8.53
N ALA A 115 -8.53 -1.36 8.49
CA ALA A 115 -9.06 -2.58 9.11
C ALA A 115 -8.53 -3.87 8.45
N SER A 116 -8.33 -3.86 7.13
CA SER A 116 -7.73 -4.99 6.43
C SER A 116 -6.24 -5.16 6.76
N LEU A 117 -5.50 -4.05 6.91
CA LEU A 117 -4.06 -4.10 7.20
C LEU A 117 -3.80 -4.53 8.64
N ASP A 118 -4.52 -3.96 9.61
CA ASP A 118 -4.34 -4.27 11.04
C ASP A 118 -4.65 -5.74 11.34
N ASN A 119 -5.69 -6.30 10.71
CA ASN A 119 -6.01 -7.71 10.83
C ASN A 119 -4.92 -8.61 10.21
N LEU A 120 -4.36 -8.21 9.06
CA LEU A 120 -3.28 -8.95 8.42
C LEU A 120 -1.99 -8.93 9.26
N VAL A 121 -1.64 -7.77 9.83
CA VAL A 121 -0.47 -7.61 10.70
C VAL A 121 -0.61 -8.48 11.95
N ARG A 122 -1.77 -8.45 12.61
CA ARG A 122 -2.04 -9.31 13.77
C ARG A 122 -1.92 -10.80 13.45
N GLU A 123 -2.43 -11.23 12.30
CA GLU A 123 -2.32 -12.63 11.89
C GLU A 123 -0.85 -12.98 11.58
N ALA A 124 -0.11 -12.11 10.91
CA ALA A 124 1.32 -12.32 10.63
C ALA A 124 2.14 -12.45 11.92
N ASP A 125 1.91 -11.57 12.90
CA ASP A 125 2.58 -11.61 14.21
C ASP A 125 2.25 -12.92 14.95
N HIS A 126 0.98 -13.34 14.95
CA HIS A 126 0.57 -14.60 15.57
C HIS A 126 1.21 -15.81 14.88
N GLN A 127 1.34 -15.81 13.55
CA GLN A 127 2.00 -16.86 12.81
C GLN A 127 3.50 -16.91 13.14
N GLU A 128 4.15 -15.75 13.26
CA GLU A 128 5.57 -15.67 13.62
C GLU A 128 5.83 -16.23 15.03
N GLU A 129 5.01 -15.86 16.02
CA GLU A 129 5.13 -16.40 17.38
C GLU A 129 4.97 -17.93 17.42
N ARG A 130 3.98 -18.47 16.69
CA ARG A 130 3.76 -19.91 16.60
C ARG A 130 4.96 -20.61 15.95
N GLN A 131 5.51 -20.04 14.88
CA GLN A 131 6.69 -20.58 14.21
C GLN A 131 7.92 -20.56 15.13
N ARG A 132 8.12 -19.47 15.90
CA ARG A 132 9.22 -19.38 16.87
C ARG A 132 9.11 -20.41 17.99
N GLY A 133 7.92 -20.60 18.55
CA GLY A 133 7.67 -21.61 19.58
C GLY A 133 7.97 -23.03 19.08
N LEU A 134 7.48 -23.39 17.89
CA LEU A 134 7.79 -24.67 17.26
C LEU A 134 9.28 -24.86 16.99
N LEU A 135 9.99 -23.79 16.57
CA LEU A 135 11.43 -23.83 16.35
C LEU A 135 12.22 -24.09 17.65
N GLU A 136 11.76 -23.52 18.76
CA GLU A 136 12.37 -23.77 20.07
C GLU A 136 12.11 -25.19 20.57
N GLU A 137 10.89 -25.70 20.42
CA GLU A 137 10.55 -27.10 20.73
C GLU A 137 11.39 -28.08 19.90
N LEU A 138 11.45 -27.86 18.58
CA LEU A 138 12.28 -28.68 17.69
C LEU A 138 13.77 -28.60 18.03
N ARG A 139 14.26 -27.45 18.50
CA ARG A 139 15.65 -27.33 19.00
C ARG A 139 15.87 -28.19 20.24
N LYS A 140 14.94 -28.16 21.21
CA LYS A 140 15.02 -28.99 22.42
C LYS A 140 14.97 -30.47 22.07
N GLU A 141 14.10 -30.89 21.14
CA GLU A 141 14.06 -32.29 20.72
C GLU A 141 15.31 -32.71 19.95
N ASN A 142 15.87 -31.84 19.10
CA ASN A 142 17.10 -32.14 18.39
C ASN A 142 18.31 -32.29 19.31
N THR A 143 18.40 -31.53 20.42
CA THR A 143 19.49 -31.72 21.38
C THR A 143 19.37 -33.08 22.06
N VAL A 144 18.17 -33.45 22.50
CA VAL A 144 17.87 -34.78 23.08
C VAL A 144 18.19 -35.89 22.07
N MET A 145 17.75 -35.75 20.82
CA MET A 145 18.04 -36.72 19.76
C MET A 145 19.54 -36.82 19.49
N SER A 146 20.27 -35.70 19.46
CA SER A 146 21.72 -35.69 19.27
C SER A 146 22.46 -36.39 20.42
N ASP A 147 21.97 -36.24 21.65
CA ASP A 147 22.51 -36.88 22.84
C ASP A 147 22.26 -38.39 22.84
N ILE A 148 21.05 -38.81 22.44
CA ILE A 148 20.71 -40.22 22.22
C ILE A 148 21.60 -40.79 21.12
N HIS A 149 21.75 -40.07 20.00
CA HIS A 149 22.54 -40.51 18.86
C HIS A 149 24.01 -40.73 19.22
N LYS A 150 24.64 -39.77 19.92
CA LYS A 150 26.00 -39.93 20.43
C LYS A 150 26.12 -41.14 21.37
N ARG A 151 25.13 -41.42 22.22
CA ARG A 151 25.21 -42.55 23.16
C ARG A 151 24.98 -43.92 22.51
N VAL A 152 24.03 -44.00 21.58
CA VAL A 152 23.65 -45.27 20.93
C VAL A 152 24.61 -45.59 19.79
N LEU A 153 25.10 -44.58 19.07
CA LEU A 153 25.98 -44.79 17.91
C LEU A 153 27.47 -44.65 18.18
N ASP A 154 27.92 -43.76 19.08
CA ASP A 154 29.36 -43.66 19.40
C ASP A 154 29.87 -44.82 20.26
N ASN A 155 29.11 -45.92 20.37
CA ASN A 155 29.52 -47.29 20.70
C ASN A 155 30.98 -47.46 21.17
N ASN A 156 31.31 -46.86 22.31
CA ASN A 156 32.48 -47.22 23.09
C ASN A 156 32.08 -48.45 23.90
N ALA A 157 31.67 -49.49 23.18
CA ALA A 157 31.59 -50.83 23.71
C ALA A 157 33.03 -51.25 23.98
N ILE A 158 33.46 -51.12 25.24
CA ILE A 158 34.79 -51.55 25.65
C ILE A 158 34.75 -53.07 25.61
N CYS A 159 35.46 -53.64 24.65
CA CYS A 159 35.42 -55.05 24.35
C CYS A 159 36.72 -55.73 24.73
N ARG A 160 36.60 -56.92 25.31
CA ARG A 160 37.71 -57.77 25.70
C ARG A 160 37.56 -59.13 25.04
N ASP A 161 38.54 -59.49 24.22
CA ASP A 161 38.69 -60.83 23.67
C ASP A 161 39.41 -61.69 24.71
N THR A 162 38.80 -62.81 25.10
CA THR A 162 39.34 -63.75 26.08
C THR A 162 39.25 -65.19 25.57
N TYR A 163 40.00 -66.06 26.24
CA TYR A 163 40.11 -67.47 25.88
C TYR A 163 39.87 -68.31 27.12
N THR A 164 39.17 -69.43 26.92
CA THR A 164 39.16 -70.52 27.91
C THR A 164 40.46 -71.33 27.79
N GLU A 165 40.77 -72.07 28.84
CA GLU A 165 41.89 -73.00 28.84
C GLU A 165 41.68 -74.13 27.82
N TRP A 166 42.80 -74.67 27.32
CA TRP A 166 42.76 -75.84 26.45
C TRP A 166 42.33 -77.07 27.23
N LYS A 167 41.19 -77.65 26.87
CA LYS A 167 40.71 -78.92 27.44
C LYS A 167 40.65 -80.01 26.38
N ASP A 168 40.80 -81.26 26.81
CA ASP A 168 40.72 -82.40 25.92
C ASP A 168 39.29 -82.59 25.41
N VAL A 169 39.17 -82.94 24.13
CA VAL A 169 37.94 -83.40 23.49
C VAL A 169 37.65 -84.76 24.11
N GLY A 170 36.86 -84.77 25.20
CA GLY A 170 36.42 -86.02 25.83
C GLY A 170 35.72 -86.94 24.82
N ARG A 171 35.37 -88.17 25.24
CA ARG A 171 34.71 -89.16 24.36
C ARG A 171 33.31 -88.77 23.86
N GLY A 172 32.81 -87.59 24.23
CA GLY A 172 31.51 -87.05 23.83
C GLY A 172 31.54 -86.32 22.50
N THR A 173 30.36 -86.10 21.92
CA THR A 173 30.24 -85.30 20.70
C THR A 173 30.57 -83.83 20.98
N ILE A 174 30.96 -83.06 19.95
CA ILE A 174 31.27 -81.61 20.06
C ILE A 174 30.11 -80.79 20.69
N ARG A 175 28.90 -81.36 20.74
CA ARG A 175 27.71 -80.80 21.41
C ARG A 175 27.76 -80.86 22.94
N GLU A 176 28.70 -81.57 23.56
CA GLU A 176 28.92 -81.51 25.01
C GLU A 176 29.69 -80.24 25.39
N LEU A 177 29.01 -79.10 25.23
CA LEU A 177 29.53 -77.76 25.50
C LEU A 177 29.71 -77.49 27.02
N SER A 178 29.21 -78.39 27.88
CA SER A 178 29.16 -78.24 29.34
C SER A 178 30.52 -78.28 30.06
N LYS A 179 31.60 -78.65 29.38
CA LYS A 179 32.93 -78.84 30.00
C LYS A 179 33.82 -77.58 29.99
N GLN A 180 33.41 -76.53 29.29
CA GLN A 180 34.11 -75.24 29.28
C GLN A 180 33.16 -74.14 29.75
N TYR A 181 33.58 -73.43 30.80
CA TYR A 181 32.80 -72.34 31.37
C TYR A 181 33.30 -71.02 30.77
N VAL A 182 32.43 -70.34 30.04
CA VAL A 182 32.67 -69.01 29.50
C VAL A 182 32.19 -68.01 30.54
N LYS A 183 33.10 -67.18 31.09
CA LYS A 183 32.78 -66.21 32.14
C LYS A 183 33.20 -64.81 31.70
N CYS A 184 32.20 -63.94 31.49
CA CYS A 184 32.42 -62.49 31.42
C CYS A 184 32.38 -61.88 32.84
N ASN A 185 32.87 -60.65 33.01
CA ASN A 185 32.75 -59.93 34.28
C ASN A 185 31.28 -59.52 34.53
N GLU A 186 30.94 -59.12 35.76
CA GLU A 186 29.55 -58.76 36.16
C GLU A 186 28.94 -57.65 35.30
N ASP A 187 29.74 -56.70 34.83
CA ASP A 187 29.29 -55.58 33.97
C ASP A 187 29.49 -55.85 32.46
N GLU A 188 29.81 -57.08 32.06
CA GLU A 188 30.12 -57.42 30.67
C GLU A 188 29.14 -58.44 30.09
N LEU A 189 28.70 -58.21 28.85
CA LEU A 189 27.83 -59.11 28.11
C LEU A 189 28.62 -59.95 27.10
N LEU A 190 28.28 -61.24 27.01
CA LEU A 190 28.82 -62.14 26.00
C LEU A 190 28.21 -61.84 24.63
N LEU A 191 29.03 -61.39 23.68
CA LEU A 191 28.56 -61.04 22.33
C LEU A 191 28.76 -62.16 21.32
N ARG A 192 29.96 -62.76 21.31
CA ARG A 192 30.33 -63.80 20.35
C ARG A 192 31.27 -64.80 21.00
N PHE A 193 31.14 -66.07 20.61
CA PHE A 193 32.10 -67.11 20.98
C PHE A 193 32.35 -68.04 19.79
N TYR A 194 33.59 -68.51 19.66
CA TYR A 194 34.07 -69.38 18.60
C TYR A 194 34.84 -70.54 19.21
N LEU A 195 34.59 -71.75 18.72
CA LEU A 195 35.35 -72.94 19.11
C LEU A 195 36.63 -73.04 18.29
N GLN A 196 37.78 -73.10 18.95
CA GLN A 196 39.08 -73.35 18.34
C GLN A 196 39.56 -74.76 18.70
N LYS A 197 40.00 -75.50 17.68
CA LYS A 197 40.66 -76.80 17.81
C LYS A 197 42.16 -76.60 17.62
N LYS A 198 43.00 -77.15 18.51
CA LYS A 198 44.46 -76.93 18.47
C LYS A 198 45.11 -77.61 17.26
N SER A 199 44.80 -78.89 17.04
CA SER A 199 45.25 -79.72 15.92
C SER A 199 44.57 -81.11 16.02
N THR A 200 44.44 -81.82 14.90
CA THR A 200 43.90 -83.20 14.84
C THR A 200 44.66 -84.19 15.72
N ALA A 201 45.97 -83.98 15.91
CA ALA A 201 46.81 -84.84 16.76
C ALA A 201 46.61 -84.62 18.27
N ALA A 202 46.41 -83.37 18.69
CA ALA A 202 46.39 -83.02 20.11
C ALA A 202 45.02 -83.19 20.78
N LYS A 203 43.94 -83.40 20.00
CA LYS A 203 42.54 -83.52 20.49
C LYS A 203 42.16 -82.50 21.57
N LYS A 204 42.65 -81.25 21.47
CA LYS A 204 42.35 -80.16 22.42
C LYS A 204 41.48 -79.08 21.80
N ILE A 205 40.55 -78.57 22.60
CA ILE A 205 39.60 -77.51 22.24
C ILE A 205 39.64 -76.35 23.24
N ARG A 206 39.33 -75.15 22.78
CA ARG A 206 39.06 -73.97 23.60
C ARG A 206 38.02 -73.07 22.95
N TYR A 207 37.27 -72.31 23.74
CA TYR A 207 36.51 -71.15 23.26
C TYR A 207 37.36 -69.88 23.23
N LYS A 208 37.30 -69.17 22.10
CA LYS A 208 37.61 -67.74 21.99
C LYS A 208 36.29 -66.99 22.12
N TYR A 209 36.17 -66.08 23.06
CA TYR A 209 34.94 -65.32 23.26
C TYR A 209 35.20 -63.84 23.48
N ARG A 210 34.22 -63.02 23.10
CA ARG A 210 34.27 -61.57 23.21
C ARG A 210 33.20 -61.11 24.19
N CYS A 211 33.66 -60.52 25.28
CA CYS A 211 32.81 -59.84 26.25
C CYS A 211 32.90 -58.34 25.98
N CYS A 212 31.78 -57.62 26.03
CA CYS A 212 31.81 -56.16 25.96
C CYS A 212 30.93 -55.53 27.02
N ARG A 213 31.36 -54.37 27.51
CA ARG A 213 30.57 -53.50 28.37
C ARG A 213 30.10 -52.29 27.57
N PHE A 214 28.83 -51.92 27.73
CA PHE A 214 28.34 -50.63 27.26
C PHE A 214 28.77 -49.56 28.27
N SER A 215 29.57 -48.59 27.82
CA SER A 215 29.89 -47.41 28.63
C SER A 215 28.71 -46.44 28.60
N LEU A 216 27.59 -46.81 29.23
CA LEU A 216 26.57 -45.82 29.57
C LEU A 216 27.21 -44.91 30.62
N LYS A 217 27.39 -43.62 30.33
CA LYS A 217 27.85 -42.65 31.35
C LYS A 217 26.79 -42.64 32.46
N ASP A 218 27.12 -43.20 33.62
CA ASP A 218 26.23 -43.48 34.77
C ASP A 218 25.61 -42.26 35.49
N LYS A 219 25.54 -41.08 34.86
CA LYS A 219 24.92 -39.88 35.43
C LYS A 219 24.16 -39.11 34.37
N TRP A 220 23.07 -39.68 33.87
CA TRP A 220 22.15 -38.92 33.04
C TRP A 220 21.00 -38.36 33.87
N GLN A 221 20.90 -37.03 33.88
CA GLN A 221 19.73 -36.29 34.30
C GLN A 221 19.12 -35.67 33.04
N ARG A 222 17.79 -35.66 32.94
CA ARG A 222 17.10 -35.04 31.82
C ARG A 222 17.36 -33.53 31.91
N PRO A 223 17.67 -32.83 30.80
CA PRO A 223 17.89 -31.38 30.82
C PRO A 223 16.69 -30.55 31.32
N ASP A 224 15.52 -31.15 31.50
CA ASP A 224 14.32 -30.51 32.05
C ASP A 224 14.32 -30.41 33.58
N ASP A 225 15.30 -31.01 34.28
CA ASP A 225 15.40 -31.03 35.75
C ASP A 225 16.38 -29.96 36.32
N MET A 226 16.68 -28.90 35.56
CA MET A 226 17.46 -27.71 36.02
C MET A 226 16.63 -26.43 35.97
#